data_AF-A0A848I527-F1
#
_entry.id   AF-A0A848I527-F1
#
_cell.length_a   1.000
_cell.length_b   1.000
_cell.length_c   1.000
_cell.angle_alpha   90.00
_cell.angle_beta   90.00
_cell.angle_gamma   90.00
#
_symmetry.space_group_name_H-M   'P 1'
#
loop_
_entity.id
_entity.type
_entity.pdbx_description
1 polymer ?
#
loop_
_entity_poly.entity_id
_entity_poly.type
_entity_poly.pdbx_seq_one_letter_code
_entity_poly.pdbx_strand_id
1 'polypeptide(L)'
;MSFGENVRHVRLLLGWKRGDLVDRPGPKAKGRDRAKLGQQVYQLERRASRHSELLLPLADAFGIAPDLLLNRDLTSLTLAEMRLLREDAAAPVPNDLLVLAERFVLATDGTRTMIEKIVAADRDNAAVVRRLSIIVDVYLDDVRARRR
;
A
#
# COMPACT_ATOMS: atom_id res chain seq x y z
N MET A 1 -16.66 21.64 1.04
CA MET A 1 -15.70 20.55 1.29
C MET A 1 -14.74 20.42 0.14
N SER A 2 -13.48 20.13 0.44
CA SER A 2 -12.40 20.20 -0.53
C SER A 2 -11.66 18.87 -0.70
N PHE A 3 -11.36 18.55 -1.95
CA PHE A 3 -10.52 17.41 -2.35
C PHE A 3 -9.21 17.32 -1.55
N GLY A 4 -8.61 18.46 -1.21
CA GLY A 4 -7.40 18.52 -0.37
C GLY A 4 -7.59 17.97 1.05
N GLU A 5 -8.75 18.18 1.67
CA GLU A 5 -9.08 17.63 3.01
C GLU A 5 -9.26 16.12 2.96
N ASN A 6 -9.95 15.62 1.94
CA ASN A 6 -10.10 14.18 1.71
C ASN A 6 -8.74 13.50 1.51
N VAL A 7 -7.88 14.07 0.64
CA VAL A 7 -6.53 13.54 0.40
C VAL A 7 -5.70 13.54 1.68
N ARG A 8 -5.74 14.62 2.45
CA ARG A 8 -5.04 14.71 3.74
C ARG A 8 -5.53 13.66 4.73
N HIS A 9 -6.85 13.50 4.85
CA HIS A 9 -7.45 12.54 5.78
C HIS A 9 -7.10 11.10 5.39
N VAL A 10 -7.34 10.72 4.13
CA VAL A 10 -7.02 9.39 3.61
C VAL A 10 -5.53 9.09 3.78
N ARG A 11 -4.63 10.05 3.48
CA ARG A 11 -3.19 9.90 3.74
C ARG A 11 -2.91 9.56 5.21
N LEU A 12 -3.55 10.26 6.14
CA LEU A 12 -3.35 10.04 7.58
C LEU A 12 -3.91 8.67 8.02
N LEU A 13 -5.08 8.27 7.54
CA LEU A 13 -5.64 6.94 7.79
C LEU A 13 -4.70 5.81 7.35
N LEU A 14 -4.05 5.98 6.20
CA LEU A 14 -3.11 5.01 5.63
C LEU A 14 -1.71 5.07 6.29
N GLY A 15 -1.48 6.00 7.22
CA GLY A 15 -0.17 6.22 7.84
C GLY A 15 0.89 6.75 6.88
N TRP A 16 0.48 7.36 5.77
CA TRP A 16 1.39 7.88 4.75
C TRP A 16 1.97 9.23 5.15
N LYS A 17 3.25 9.44 4.83
CA LYS A 17 3.91 10.74 4.91
C LYS A 17 3.54 11.56 3.67
N ARG A 18 3.67 12.88 3.75
CA ARG A 18 3.43 13.75 2.58
C ARG A 18 4.33 13.38 1.39
N GLY A 19 5.56 12.93 1.64
CA GLY A 19 6.46 12.43 0.60
C GLY A 19 5.90 11.23 -0.18
N ASP A 20 5.07 10.40 0.47
CA ASP A 20 4.46 9.25 -0.19
C ASP A 20 3.42 9.67 -1.25
N LEU A 21 2.81 10.87 -1.11
CA LEU A 21 1.95 11.46 -2.15
C LEU A 21 2.73 11.98 -3.36
N VAL A 22 4.06 12.07 -3.27
CA VAL A 22 4.93 12.39 -4.41
C VAL A 22 5.47 11.10 -5.02
N ASP A 23 5.91 10.17 -4.16
CA ASP A 23 6.57 8.93 -4.58
C ASP A 23 5.64 7.94 -5.26
N ARG A 24 4.42 7.76 -4.74
CA ARG A 24 3.49 6.75 -5.26
C ARG A 24 2.87 7.15 -6.59
N PRO A 25 2.41 8.40 -6.79
CA PRO A 25 1.85 8.80 -8.08
C PRO A 25 2.93 9.11 -9.13
N GLY A 26 4.16 9.42 -8.70
CA GLY A 26 5.28 9.78 -9.57
C GLY A 26 6.57 9.01 -9.28
N PRO A 27 6.58 7.66 -9.32
CA PRO A 27 7.75 6.86 -8.92
C PRO A 27 8.98 7.09 -9.81
N LYS A 28 8.77 7.55 -11.04
CA LYS A 28 9.83 7.87 -12.01
C LYS A 28 10.20 9.36 -12.04
N ALA A 29 9.50 10.21 -11.27
CA ALA A 29 9.74 11.66 -11.29
C ALA A 29 11.10 11.99 -10.67
N LYS A 30 11.92 12.76 -11.39
CA LYS A 30 13.28 13.18 -10.97
C LYS A 30 13.46 14.69 -11.13
N GLY A 31 14.37 15.25 -10.34
CA GLY A 31 14.77 16.66 -10.43
C GLY A 31 13.59 17.64 -10.37
N ARG A 32 13.40 18.40 -11.44
CA ARG A 32 12.40 19.47 -11.55
C ARG A 32 10.96 18.95 -11.46
N ASP A 33 10.67 17.78 -12.03
CA ASP A 33 9.31 17.23 -12.04
C ASP A 33 8.89 16.77 -10.64
N ARG A 34 9.82 16.19 -9.88
CA ARG A 34 9.60 15.82 -8.48
C ARG A 34 9.34 17.04 -7.61
N ALA A 35 10.05 18.14 -7.85
CA ALA A 35 9.82 19.40 -7.15
C ALA A 35 8.44 20.00 -7.48
N LYS A 36 8.03 19.96 -8.76
CA LYS A 36 6.70 20.41 -9.20
C LYS A 36 5.59 19.59 -8.53
N LEU A 37 5.71 18.26 -8.53
CA LEU A 37 4.77 17.36 -7.84
C LEU A 37 4.70 17.67 -6.34
N GLY A 38 5.84 17.86 -5.68
CA GLY A 38 5.90 18.23 -4.26
C GLY A 38 5.16 19.54 -3.97
N GLN A 39 5.30 20.55 -4.85
CA GLN A 39 4.58 21.81 -4.72
C GLN A 39 3.07 21.64 -4.93
N GLN A 40 2.66 20.83 -5.92
CA GLN A 40 1.25 20.52 -6.17
C GLN A 40 0.61 19.80 -4.97
N VAL A 41 1.29 18.81 -4.39
CA VAL A 41 0.84 18.11 -3.18
C VAL A 41 0.70 19.09 -2.00
N TYR A 42 1.68 19.95 -1.80
CA TYR A 42 1.62 20.96 -0.74
C TYR A 42 0.45 21.93 -0.92
N GLN A 43 0.26 22.44 -2.14
CA GLN A 43 -0.87 23.33 -2.45
C GLN A 43 -2.21 22.62 -2.30
N LEU A 44 -2.30 21.36 -2.71
CA LEU A 44 -3.48 20.53 -2.59
C LEU A 44 -3.94 20.42 -1.13
N GLU A 45 -3.05 19.98 -0.22
CA GLU A 45 -3.40 19.83 1.20
C GLU A 45 -3.66 21.18 1.91
N ARG A 46 -3.09 22.30 1.44
CA ARG A 46 -3.26 23.61 2.08
C ARG A 46 -4.39 24.47 1.54
N ARG A 47 -4.68 24.41 0.24
CA ARG A 47 -5.53 25.41 -0.44
C ARG A 47 -6.92 24.90 -0.79
N ALA A 48 -7.34 23.74 -0.31
CA ALA A 48 -8.70 23.24 -0.55
C ALA A 48 -9.07 23.26 -2.06
N SER A 49 -8.09 23.01 -2.95
CA SER A 49 -8.30 23.10 -4.39
C SER A 49 -9.20 21.97 -4.86
N ARG A 50 -10.22 22.29 -5.66
CA ARG A 50 -11.11 21.32 -6.31
C ARG A 50 -10.59 20.83 -7.66
N HIS A 51 -9.63 21.54 -8.24
CA HIS A 51 -9.00 21.17 -9.51
C HIS A 51 -7.53 20.86 -9.25
N SER A 52 -7.15 19.62 -9.50
CA SER A 52 -5.77 19.17 -9.39
C SER A 52 -5.50 18.11 -10.45
N GLU A 53 -4.38 18.26 -11.14
CA GLU A 53 -3.82 17.23 -12.01
C GLU A 53 -3.49 15.94 -11.22
N LEU A 54 -3.44 16.02 -9.89
CA LEU A 54 -3.19 14.88 -9.01
C LEU A 54 -4.43 14.03 -8.72
N LEU A 55 -5.63 14.40 -9.20
CA LEU A 55 -6.85 13.65 -8.89
C LEU A 55 -6.74 12.17 -9.31
N LEU A 56 -6.51 11.90 -10.59
CA LEU A 56 -6.43 10.52 -11.10
C LEU A 56 -5.25 9.76 -10.48
N PRO A 57 -4.02 10.30 -10.46
CA PRO A 57 -2.89 9.58 -9.88
C PRO A 57 -3.04 9.27 -8.38
N LEU A 58 -3.73 10.13 -7.62
CA LEU A 58 -4.02 9.88 -6.21
C LEU A 58 -5.17 8.90 -5.99
N ALA A 59 -6.22 8.98 -6.82
CA ALA A 59 -7.32 8.02 -6.81
C ALA A 59 -6.81 6.60 -7.06
N ASP A 60 -5.94 6.42 -8.06
CA ASP A 60 -5.28 5.15 -8.36
C ASP A 60 -4.39 4.70 -7.20
N ALA A 61 -3.57 5.59 -6.64
CA ALA A 61 -2.68 5.25 -5.52
C ALA A 61 -3.46 4.82 -4.27
N PHE A 62 -4.60 5.45 -3.99
CA PHE A 62 -5.49 5.09 -2.90
C PHE A 62 -6.40 3.90 -3.22
N GLY A 63 -6.53 3.54 -4.50
CA GLY A 63 -7.42 2.48 -4.98
C GLY A 63 -8.90 2.81 -4.80
N ILE A 64 -9.28 4.09 -4.89
CA ILE A 64 -10.66 4.57 -4.74
C ILE A 64 -11.09 5.32 -6.00
N ALA A 65 -12.38 5.29 -6.32
CA ALA A 65 -12.88 6.01 -7.50
C ALA A 65 -12.60 7.53 -7.41
N PRO A 66 -12.15 8.19 -8.50
CA PRO A 66 -11.87 9.62 -8.52
C PRO A 66 -13.07 10.48 -8.08
N ASP A 67 -14.28 10.07 -8.49
CA ASP A 67 -15.53 10.77 -8.14
C ASP A 67 -15.78 10.77 -6.63
N LEU A 68 -15.55 9.64 -5.94
CA LEU A 68 -15.67 9.55 -4.49
C LEU A 68 -14.65 10.45 -3.78
N LEU A 69 -13.40 10.44 -4.27
CA LEU A 69 -12.34 11.25 -3.69
C LEU A 69 -12.59 12.76 -3.86
N LEU A 70 -13.24 13.16 -4.95
CA LEU A 70 -13.54 14.56 -5.26
C LEU A 70 -14.83 15.07 -4.59
N ASN A 71 -15.90 14.27 -4.63
CA ASN A 71 -17.27 14.75 -4.36
C ASN A 71 -17.87 14.27 -3.04
N ARG A 72 -17.33 13.20 -2.44
CA ARG A 72 -17.81 12.68 -1.15
C ARG A 72 -16.98 13.23 0.00
N ASP A 73 -17.60 13.48 1.15
CA ASP A 73 -16.86 13.73 2.38
C ASP A 73 -16.24 12.42 2.88
N LEU A 74 -14.91 12.36 2.90
CA LEU A 74 -14.18 11.20 3.41
C LEU A 74 -13.60 11.48 4.80
N THR A 75 -13.74 12.70 5.34
CA THR A 75 -13.04 13.14 6.56
C THR A 75 -13.56 12.48 7.85
N SER A 76 -14.74 11.88 7.81
CA SER A 76 -15.31 11.10 8.91
C SER A 76 -15.01 9.60 8.82
N LEU A 77 -14.40 9.14 7.75
CA LEU A 77 -14.19 7.71 7.54
C LEU A 77 -13.12 7.15 8.47
N THR A 78 -13.36 5.94 8.95
CA THR A 78 -12.35 5.07 9.55
C THR A 78 -11.57 4.32 8.48
N LEU A 79 -10.44 3.71 8.86
CA LEU A 79 -9.66 2.87 7.94
C LEU A 79 -10.47 1.67 7.41
N ALA A 80 -11.34 1.09 8.24
CA ALA A 80 -12.19 -0.04 7.84
C ALA A 80 -13.21 0.38 6.77
N GLU A 81 -13.85 1.53 6.94
CA GLU A 81 -14.81 2.05 5.95
C GLU A 81 -14.11 2.49 4.67
N MET A 82 -12.90 3.04 4.75
CA MET A 82 -12.10 3.38 3.57
C MET A 82 -11.78 2.14 2.72
N ARG A 83 -11.50 0.99 3.35
CA ARG A 83 -11.28 -0.28 2.63
C ARG A 83 -12.49 -0.73 1.82
N LEU A 84 -13.70 -0.47 2.30
CA LEU A 84 -14.94 -0.81 1.59
C LEU A 84 -15.19 0.05 0.35
N LEU A 85 -14.49 1.20 0.23
CA LEU A 85 -14.57 2.07 -0.95
C LEU A 85 -13.60 1.65 -2.08
N ARG A 86 -12.74 0.67 -1.83
CA ARG A 86 -11.78 0.17 -2.83
C ARG A 86 -12.45 -0.85 -3.74
N GLU A 87 -12.11 -0.81 -5.02
CA GLU A 87 -12.64 -1.76 -6.02
C GLU A 87 -12.30 -3.22 -5.64
N ASP A 88 -11.12 -3.43 -5.05
CA ASP A 88 -10.74 -4.69 -4.45
C ASP A 88 -10.59 -4.52 -2.93
N ALA A 89 -11.66 -4.87 -2.20
CA ALA A 89 -11.68 -4.82 -0.75
C ALA A 89 -10.75 -5.86 -0.09
N ALA A 90 -10.34 -6.90 -0.83
CA ALA A 90 -9.39 -7.91 -0.36
C ALA A 90 -7.94 -7.53 -0.68
N ALA A 91 -7.71 -6.57 -1.59
CA ALA A 91 -6.37 -6.09 -1.87
C ALA A 91 -5.73 -5.49 -0.61
N PRO A 92 -4.46 -5.79 -0.33
CA PRO A 92 -3.76 -5.20 0.79
C PRO A 92 -3.74 -3.67 0.67
N VAL A 93 -3.94 -2.99 1.80
CA VAL A 93 -3.79 -1.54 1.85
C VAL A 93 -2.29 -1.23 1.78
N PRO A 94 -1.84 -0.21 1.04
CA PRO A 94 -0.42 0.10 1.05
C PRO A 94 0.05 0.55 2.45
N ASN A 95 1.05 -0.15 3.00
CA ASN A 95 1.52 -0.14 4.40
C ASN A 95 0.74 -1.00 5.41
N ASP A 96 -0.28 -1.76 4.99
CA ASP A 96 -0.76 -2.87 5.83
C ASP A 96 0.40 -3.83 6.09
N LEU A 97 0.41 -4.36 7.31
CA LEU A 97 1.21 -5.53 7.60
C LEU A 97 0.59 -6.70 6.82
N LEU A 98 1.15 -7.02 5.66
CA LEU A 98 0.83 -8.27 4.98
C LEU A 98 1.47 -9.39 5.81
N VAL A 99 0.64 -10.06 6.61
CA VAL A 99 1.03 -11.29 7.29
C VAL A 99 0.62 -12.45 6.40
N LEU A 100 1.60 -13.02 5.72
CA LEU A 100 1.46 -14.36 5.16
C LEU A 100 1.86 -15.34 6.27
N ALA A 101 0.86 -15.81 7.01
CA ALA A 101 1.01 -16.88 7.98
C ALA A 101 0.41 -18.14 7.37
N GLU A 102 1.26 -18.98 6.80
CA GLU A 102 0.86 -20.25 6.24
C GLU A 102 1.63 -21.35 6.99
N ARG A 103 0.88 -22.29 7.59
CA ARG A 103 1.46 -23.44 8.29
C ARG A 103 1.68 -24.55 7.28
N PHE A 104 2.95 -24.82 7.00
CA PHE A 104 3.32 -25.93 6.14
C PHE A 104 3.57 -27.16 7.01
N VAL A 105 2.77 -28.21 6.77
CA VAL A 105 2.94 -29.50 7.43
C VAL A 105 4.26 -30.18 7.00
N LEU A 106 4.72 -29.91 5.75
CA LEU A 106 5.94 -30.48 5.19
C LEU A 106 6.72 -29.43 4.38
N ALA A 107 8.04 -29.45 4.49
CA ALA A 107 8.94 -28.63 3.68
C ALA A 107 9.12 -29.22 2.27
N THR A 108 8.10 -29.09 1.42
CA THR A 108 8.14 -29.57 0.03
C THR A 108 8.88 -28.59 -0.90
N ASP A 109 9.30 -29.06 -2.09
CA ASP A 109 9.87 -28.18 -3.14
C ASP A 109 8.88 -27.08 -3.59
N GLY A 110 7.58 -27.37 -3.53
CA GLY A 110 6.53 -26.39 -3.77
C GLY A 110 6.51 -25.29 -2.70
N THR A 111 6.63 -25.66 -1.42
CA THR A 111 6.75 -24.73 -0.29
C THR A 111 7.99 -23.85 -0.43
N ARG A 112 9.14 -24.43 -0.77
CA ARG A 112 10.39 -23.68 -1.00
C ARG A 112 10.22 -22.66 -2.13
N THR A 113 9.68 -23.10 -3.27
CA THR A 113 9.44 -22.23 -4.44
C THR A 113 8.50 -21.07 -4.11
N MET A 114 7.46 -21.32 -3.30
CA MET A 114 6.51 -20.30 -2.87
C MET A 114 7.17 -19.25 -1.97
N ILE A 115 7.96 -19.69 -0.98
CA ILE A 115 8.72 -18.79 -0.10
C ILE A 115 9.72 -17.96 -0.90
N GLU A 116 10.45 -18.56 -1.83
CA GLU A 116 11.41 -17.86 -2.71
C GLU A 116 10.73 -16.77 -3.54
N LYS A 117 9.53 -17.04 -4.08
CA LYS A 117 8.74 -16.04 -4.82
C LYS A 117 8.29 -14.89 -3.93
N ILE A 118 7.89 -15.15 -2.69
CA ILE A 118 7.49 -14.12 -1.73
C ILE A 118 8.71 -13.25 -1.37
N VAL A 119 9.85 -13.86 -1.09
CA VAL A 119 11.11 -13.15 -0.79
C VAL A 119 11.60 -12.33 -1.98
N ALA A 120 11.48 -12.86 -3.21
CA ALA A 120 11.81 -12.13 -4.42
C ALA A 120 10.88 -10.92 -4.62
N ALA A 121 9.56 -11.11 -4.40
CA ALA A 121 8.59 -10.03 -4.50
C ALA A 121 8.85 -8.92 -3.48
N ASP A 122 9.22 -9.26 -2.24
CA ASP A 122 9.63 -8.29 -1.20
C ASP A 122 10.88 -7.50 -1.61
N ARG A 123 11.91 -8.21 -2.09
CA ARG A 123 13.17 -7.60 -2.56
C ARG A 123 12.92 -6.61 -3.70
N ASP A 124 12.14 -7.02 -4.69
CA ASP A 124 11.95 -6.26 -5.93
C ASP A 124 10.91 -5.13 -5.77
N ASN A 125 10.03 -5.22 -4.77
CA ASN A 125 8.95 -4.27 -4.52
C ASN A 125 8.98 -3.68 -3.10
N ALA A 126 10.15 -3.59 -2.48
CA ALA A 126 10.33 -3.08 -1.11
C ALA A 126 9.72 -1.68 -0.87
N ALA A 127 9.61 -0.86 -1.92
CA ALA A 127 8.97 0.45 -1.86
C ALA A 127 7.43 0.38 -1.76
N VAL A 128 6.82 -0.70 -2.26
CA VAL A 128 5.36 -0.93 -2.31
C VAL A 128 4.87 -1.55 -1.01
N VAL A 129 5.63 -2.51 -0.44
CA VAL A 129 5.28 -3.24 0.78
C VAL A 129 6.25 -2.89 1.90
N ARG A 130 6.10 -1.69 2.51
CA ARG A 130 7.03 -1.20 3.54
C ARG A 130 7.04 -2.02 4.86
N ARG A 131 6.13 -2.99 5.01
CA ARG A 131 5.96 -3.83 6.22
C ARG A 131 5.48 -5.23 5.88
N LEU A 132 6.24 -5.99 5.10
CA LEU A 132 6.00 -7.44 5.01
C LEU A 132 6.49 -8.10 6.30
N SER A 133 5.67 -8.94 6.92
CA SER A 133 6.11 -9.82 8.01
C SER A 133 5.69 -11.23 7.67
N ILE A 134 6.66 -12.05 7.28
CA ILE A 134 6.45 -13.44 6.92
C ILE A 134 6.69 -14.27 8.19
N ILE A 135 5.65 -14.96 8.66
CA ILE A 135 5.78 -15.93 9.75
C ILE A 135 5.62 -17.32 9.11
N VAL A 136 6.72 -18.02 8.95
CA VAL A 136 6.73 -19.40 8.42
C VAL A 136 6.99 -20.37 9.57
N ASP A 137 5.95 -21.05 10.02
CA ASP A 137 6.08 -22.23 10.89
C ASP A 137 6.35 -23.44 10.00
N VAL A 138 7.61 -23.86 9.88
CA VAL A 138 8.00 -25.10 9.19
C VAL A 138 8.20 -26.20 10.22
N TYR A 139 7.36 -27.23 10.17
CA TYR A 139 7.67 -28.49 10.86
C TYR A 139 8.68 -29.26 10.01
N LEU A 140 9.91 -29.38 10.53
CA LEU A 140 10.87 -30.36 10.01
C LEU A 140 10.40 -31.74 10.49
N ASP A 141 9.60 -32.41 9.68
CA ASP A 141 9.33 -33.83 9.89
C ASP A 141 10.65 -34.61 9.71
N ASP A 142 11.22 -34.96 10.86
CA ASP A 142 11.94 -36.20 11.14
C ASP A 142 13.33 -36.45 10.50
N VAL A 143 14.31 -35.60 10.80
CA VAL A 143 15.75 -35.95 10.61
C VAL A 143 16.28 -36.87 11.74
N ARG A 144 15.41 -37.51 12.56
CA ARG A 144 15.85 -38.44 13.61
C ARG A 144 14.98 -39.70 13.75
N ALA A 145 14.72 -40.39 12.65
CA ALA A 145 14.52 -41.84 12.65
C ALA A 145 15.14 -42.41 11.36
N ARG A 146 16.28 -43.12 11.33
CA ARG A 146 16.72 -44.25 12.17
C ARG A 146 18.25 -44.37 12.12
N ARG A 147 18.90 -44.41 13.28
CA ARG A 147 20.03 -45.33 13.51
C ARG A 147 19.42 -46.61 14.07
N ARG A 148 19.41 -47.68 13.28
CA ARG A 148 19.58 -49.08 13.67
C ARG A 148 19.61 -49.93 12.41
#